data_AF-A0A7M7R1B1-F1
#
_entry.id   AF-A0A7M7R1B1-F1
#
_cell.length_a   1.000
_cell.length_b   1.000
_cell.length_c   1.000
_cell.angle_alpha   90.00
_cell.angle_beta   90.00
_cell.angle_gamma   90.00
#
_symmetry.space_group_name_H-M   'P 1'
#
loop_
_entity.id
_entity.type
_entity.pdbx_description
1 polymer ?
#
loop_
_entity_poly.entity_id
_entity_poly.type
_entity_poly.pdbx_seq_one_letter_code
_entity_poly.pdbx_strand_id
1 'polypeptide(L)'
;MDDIMKCHVAPADVPQAWKDMVSPCIKILEAQVKTEIEAAMTYLAMGAHFARDSVNRPGFSKLFIESAGEEREHAIKIIEYLLMRGELVSDVSKLLKFPLKPIREEWNSGVEALTDALNLESQVTRSIRDIIMTCESPKDIPFNDYHLVDYLTADFLDEQYKGQRDLAGKISTLGKMMASHGALGEFLFDKKLLKNEV
;
A
#
# COMPACT_ATOMS: atom_id res chain seq x y z
N MET A 1 46.94 19.83 -21.93
CA MET A 1 46.57 18.40 -21.98
C MET A 1 45.59 18.21 -20.85
N ASP A 2 44.32 18.54 -21.11
CA ASP A 2 43.27 18.39 -20.12
C ASP A 2 42.73 16.97 -20.25
N ASP A 3 43.24 16.10 -19.38
CA ASP A 3 42.66 14.79 -19.16
C ASP A 3 41.30 15.03 -18.50
N ILE A 4 40.24 15.02 -19.31
CA ILE A 4 38.86 15.22 -18.87
C ILE A 4 38.54 14.06 -17.93
N MET A 5 38.62 14.33 -16.63
CA MET A 5 38.32 13.40 -15.57
C MET A 5 36.87 12.93 -15.74
N LYS A 6 36.69 11.74 -16.32
CA LYS A 6 35.37 11.12 -16.47
C LYS A 6 34.93 10.61 -15.10
N CYS A 7 34.06 11.35 -14.43
CA CYS A 7 33.50 11.00 -13.12
C CYS A 7 32.50 9.82 -13.15
N HIS A 8 32.42 9.09 -14.27
CA HIS A 8 31.51 7.95 -14.45
C HIS A 8 32.27 6.77 -15.04
N VAL A 9 32.08 5.60 -14.43
CA VAL A 9 32.59 4.33 -14.96
C VAL A 9 31.75 3.94 -16.18
N ALA A 10 32.38 3.35 -17.19
CA ALA A 10 31.64 2.81 -18.33
C ALA A 10 30.67 1.73 -17.86
N PRO A 11 29.41 1.71 -18.35
CA PRO A 11 28.44 0.69 -17.96
C PRO A 11 28.92 -0.70 -18.42
N ALA A 12 28.65 -1.71 -17.60
CA ALA A 12 28.93 -3.10 -17.96
C ALA A 12 27.96 -3.58 -19.05
N ASP A 13 28.49 -4.27 -20.06
CA ASP A 13 27.70 -4.88 -21.13
C ASP A 13 27.20 -6.26 -20.69
N VAL A 14 26.07 -6.28 -19.99
CA VAL A 14 25.41 -7.51 -19.53
C VAL A 14 24.34 -7.91 -20.54
N PRO A 15 24.18 -9.20 -20.91
CA PRO A 15 23.10 -9.63 -21.78
C PRO A 15 21.72 -9.19 -21.28
N GLN A 16 20.88 -8.68 -22.18
CA GLN A 16 19.55 -8.12 -21.83
C GLN A 16 18.39 -9.07 -22.14
N ALA A 17 18.64 -10.25 -22.73
CA ALA A 17 17.59 -11.17 -23.19
C ALA A 17 16.69 -11.74 -22.07
N TRP A 18 17.09 -11.60 -20.81
CA TRP A 18 16.32 -12.02 -19.64
C TRP A 18 15.29 -10.96 -19.18
N LYS A 19 15.35 -9.74 -19.71
CA LYS A 19 14.37 -8.68 -19.42
C LYS A 19 13.20 -8.80 -20.36
N ASP A 20 12.10 -9.33 -19.85
CA ASP A 20 10.95 -9.76 -20.65
C ASP A 20 9.63 -9.08 -20.25
N MET A 21 9.62 -8.21 -19.24
CA MET A 21 8.42 -7.46 -18.87
C MET A 21 7.96 -6.52 -20.00
N VAL A 22 6.65 -6.43 -20.19
CA VAL A 22 6.04 -5.58 -21.22
C VAL A 22 5.60 -4.23 -20.66
N SER A 23 5.67 -3.18 -21.49
CA SER A 23 5.41 -1.80 -21.05
C SER A 23 4.09 -1.58 -20.30
N PRO A 24 2.95 -2.20 -20.68
CA PRO A 24 1.71 -2.05 -19.91
C PRO A 24 1.84 -2.52 -18.45
N CYS A 25 2.50 -3.66 -18.22
CA CYS A 25 2.77 -4.20 -16.88
C CYS A 25 3.67 -3.30 -16.04
N ILE A 26 4.77 -2.86 -16.64
CA ILE A 26 5.74 -2.01 -15.95
C ILE A 26 5.06 -0.73 -15.47
N LYS A 27 4.34 -0.05 -16.38
CA LYS A 27 3.67 1.23 -16.06
C LYS A 27 2.60 1.10 -14.98
N ILE A 28 1.80 0.02 -15.02
CA ILE A 28 0.73 -0.16 -14.03
C ILE A 28 1.31 -0.53 -12.66
N LEU A 29 2.41 -1.30 -12.59
CA LEU A 29 3.13 -1.56 -11.34
C LEU A 29 3.82 -0.31 -10.78
N GLU A 30 4.50 0.47 -11.63
CA GLU A 30 5.08 1.76 -11.23
C GLU A 30 4.02 2.70 -10.63
N ALA A 31 2.81 2.71 -11.21
CA ALA A 31 1.68 3.47 -10.67
C ALA A 31 1.20 2.91 -9.33
N GLN A 32 1.22 1.58 -9.13
CA GLN A 32 0.86 0.95 -7.88
C GLN A 32 1.79 1.34 -6.72
N VAL A 33 3.09 1.51 -6.97
CA VAL A 33 4.04 2.02 -5.95
C VAL A 33 3.54 3.35 -5.37
N LYS A 34 3.05 4.26 -6.21
CA LYS A 34 2.47 5.53 -5.75
C LYS A 34 1.21 5.30 -4.91
N THR A 35 0.33 4.39 -5.33
CA THR A 35 -0.89 4.03 -4.60
C THR A 35 -0.57 3.55 -3.18
N GLU A 36 0.37 2.61 -3.02
CA GLU A 36 0.73 2.08 -1.70
C GLU A 36 1.37 3.14 -0.80
N ILE A 37 2.21 4.03 -1.36
CA ILE A 37 2.78 5.13 -0.57
C ILE A 37 1.72 6.16 -0.17
N GLU A 38 0.74 6.46 -1.03
CA GLU A 38 -0.39 7.32 -0.67
C GLU A 38 -1.29 6.68 0.42
N ALA A 39 -1.47 5.36 0.39
CA ALA A 39 -2.13 4.60 1.45
C ALA A 39 -1.34 4.67 2.76
N ALA A 40 -0.02 4.43 2.72
CA ALA A 40 0.88 4.55 3.88
C ALA A 40 0.81 5.94 4.53
N MET A 41 0.82 7.01 3.72
CA MET A 41 0.69 8.38 4.21
C MET A 41 -0.69 8.65 4.83
N THR A 42 -1.75 8.07 4.27
CA THR A 42 -3.11 8.18 4.80
C THR A 42 -3.23 7.48 6.15
N TYR A 43 -2.69 6.26 6.29
CA TYR A 43 -2.65 5.56 7.56
C TYR A 43 -1.78 6.26 8.60
N LEU A 44 -0.66 6.86 8.19
CA LEU A 44 0.15 7.68 9.09
C LEU A 44 -0.65 8.88 9.63
N ALA A 45 -1.45 9.53 8.79
CA ALA A 45 -2.33 10.61 9.22
C ALA A 45 -3.43 10.13 10.19
N MET A 46 -4.01 8.94 9.96
CA MET A 46 -4.93 8.31 10.91
C MET A 46 -4.25 8.05 12.25
N GLY A 47 -3.05 7.45 12.23
CA GLY A 47 -2.27 7.18 13.43
C GLY A 47 -1.98 8.44 14.25
N ALA A 48 -1.56 9.52 13.58
CA ALA A 48 -1.33 10.83 14.20
C ALA A 48 -2.61 11.46 14.76
N HIS A 49 -3.72 11.37 14.03
CA HIS A 49 -5.02 11.89 14.47
C HIS A 49 -5.46 11.28 15.81
N PHE A 50 -5.36 9.97 15.97
CA PHE A 50 -5.75 9.27 17.19
C PHE A 50 -4.74 9.42 18.34
N ALA A 51 -3.50 9.83 18.05
CA ALA A 51 -2.48 10.15 19.05
C ALA A 51 -2.65 11.54 19.69
N ARG A 52 -3.44 12.44 19.09
CA ARG A 52 -3.71 13.77 19.66
C ARG A 52 -4.27 13.64 21.07
N ASP A 53 -3.83 14.49 21.99
CA ASP A 53 -4.30 14.52 23.39
C ASP A 53 -5.82 14.72 23.51
N SER A 54 -6.41 15.49 22.59
CA SER A 54 -7.84 15.75 22.48
C SER A 54 -8.68 14.56 21.99
N VAL A 55 -8.05 13.56 21.35
CA VAL A 55 -8.71 12.32 20.88
C VAL A 55 -8.34 11.15 21.79
N ASN A 56 -7.05 10.95 22.03
CA ASN A 56 -6.42 9.99 22.94
C ASN A 56 -6.98 8.55 22.80
N ARG A 57 -6.70 7.95 21.64
CA ARG A 57 -7.02 6.55 21.31
C ARG A 57 -5.75 5.80 20.90
N PRO A 58 -4.89 5.44 21.85
CA PRO A 58 -3.59 4.82 21.57
C PRO A 58 -3.68 3.45 20.87
N GLY A 59 -4.75 2.69 21.05
CA GLY A 59 -4.97 1.42 20.34
C GLY A 59 -5.26 1.63 18.85
N PHE A 60 -6.10 2.62 18.51
CA PHE A 60 -6.30 3.02 17.12
C PHE A 60 -5.04 3.64 16.51
N SER A 61 -4.35 4.49 17.26
CA SER A 61 -3.09 5.08 16.81
C SER A 61 -2.08 4.00 16.45
N LYS A 62 -1.87 3.02 17.35
CA LYS A 62 -0.99 1.88 17.11
C LYS A 62 -1.40 1.11 15.85
N LEU A 63 -2.67 0.72 15.74
CA LEU A 63 -3.21 -0.01 14.58
C LEU A 63 -2.84 0.69 13.26
N PHE A 64 -3.15 1.98 13.14
CA PHE A 64 -2.93 2.70 11.88
C PHE A 64 -1.45 3.05 11.62
N ILE A 65 -0.62 3.20 12.65
CA ILE A 65 0.83 3.32 12.45
C ILE A 65 1.42 1.99 11.97
N GLU A 66 0.93 0.85 12.46
CA GLU A 66 1.33 -0.47 11.97
C GLU A 66 0.89 -0.66 10.51
N SER A 67 -0.37 -0.34 10.17
CA SER A 67 -0.86 -0.37 8.78
C SER A 67 -0.07 0.56 7.85
N ALA A 68 0.34 1.75 8.30
CA ALA A 68 1.21 2.63 7.52
C ALA A 68 2.56 1.99 7.21
N GLY A 69 3.09 1.20 8.15
CA GLY A 69 4.30 0.40 7.95
C GLY A 69 4.09 -0.71 6.93
N GLU A 70 2.97 -1.44 7.02
CA GLU A 70 2.61 -2.52 6.09
C GLU A 70 2.49 -2.00 4.65
N GLU A 71 1.78 -0.89 4.41
CA GLU A 71 1.66 -0.32 3.06
C GLU A 71 2.99 0.18 2.49
N ARG A 72 3.89 0.67 3.35
CA ARG A 72 5.25 1.01 2.92
C ARG A 72 6.02 -0.24 2.48
N GLU A 73 5.85 -1.36 3.17
CA GLU A 73 6.45 -2.64 2.77
C GLU A 73 5.82 -3.18 1.48
N HIS A 74 4.52 -2.99 1.24
CA HIS A 74 3.88 -3.30 -0.06
C HIS A 74 4.54 -2.52 -1.22
N ALA A 75 4.77 -1.22 -1.03
CA ALA A 75 5.47 -0.41 -2.02
C ALA A 75 6.90 -0.94 -2.30
N ILE A 76 7.62 -1.34 -1.26
CA ILE A 76 8.98 -1.91 -1.36
C ILE A 76 8.94 -3.24 -2.11
N LYS A 77 8.04 -4.16 -1.75
CA LYS A 77 7.83 -5.45 -2.43
C LYS A 77 7.63 -5.25 -3.95
N ILE A 78 6.88 -4.24 -4.37
CA ILE A 78 6.66 -3.93 -5.80
C ILE A 78 7.94 -3.39 -6.46
N ILE A 79 8.65 -2.47 -5.80
CA ILE A 79 9.92 -1.93 -6.29
C ILE A 79 10.96 -3.05 -6.46
N GLU A 80 11.08 -3.94 -5.46
CA GLU A 80 11.98 -5.09 -5.49
C GLU A 80 11.61 -6.05 -6.62
N TYR A 81 10.31 -6.30 -6.85
CA TYR A 81 9.86 -7.12 -7.97
C TYR A 81 10.25 -6.52 -9.33
N LEU A 82 10.05 -5.20 -9.52
CA LEU A 82 10.47 -4.49 -10.74
C LEU A 82 12.00 -4.57 -10.94
N LEU A 83 12.78 -4.36 -9.88
CA LEU A 83 14.25 -4.48 -9.92
C LEU A 83 14.70 -5.91 -10.25
N MET A 84 14.07 -6.91 -9.64
CA MET A 84 14.32 -8.33 -9.91
C MET A 84 14.11 -8.67 -11.39
N ARG A 85 13.14 -8.04 -12.05
CA ARG A 85 12.83 -8.23 -13.47
C ARG A 85 13.62 -7.31 -14.41
N GLY A 86 14.57 -6.53 -13.89
CA GLY A 86 15.50 -5.73 -14.66
C GLY A 86 15.00 -4.34 -15.06
N GLU A 87 13.94 -3.87 -14.41
CA GLU A 87 13.37 -2.53 -14.54
C GLU A 87 13.99 -1.55 -13.55
N LEU A 88 13.60 -0.28 -13.60
CA LEU A 88 14.04 0.80 -12.69
C LEU A 88 15.57 1.08 -12.68
N VAL A 89 16.30 0.63 -13.71
CA VAL A 89 17.77 0.73 -13.76
C VAL A 89 18.27 2.16 -14.02
N SER A 90 17.55 2.93 -14.84
CA SER A 90 18.03 4.23 -15.33
C SER A 90 17.30 5.44 -14.72
N ASP A 91 16.08 5.25 -14.22
CA ASP A 91 15.23 6.33 -13.77
C ASP A 91 14.17 5.84 -12.78
N VAL A 92 14.31 6.24 -11.51
CA VAL A 92 13.32 6.00 -10.45
C VAL A 92 12.48 7.24 -10.16
N SER A 93 12.76 8.38 -10.80
CA SER A 93 12.11 9.67 -10.50
C SER A 93 10.62 9.67 -10.84
N LYS A 94 10.18 8.72 -11.68
CA LYS A 94 8.79 8.57 -12.11
C LYS A 94 7.91 7.82 -11.12
N LEU A 95 8.50 7.06 -10.18
CA LEU A 95 7.76 6.26 -9.19
C LEU A 95 6.93 7.14 -8.27
N LEU A 96 7.50 8.24 -7.79
CA LEU A 96 6.86 9.14 -6.83
C LEU A 96 6.82 10.57 -7.35
N LYS A 97 5.61 11.10 -7.52
CA LYS A 97 5.39 12.51 -7.86
C LYS A 97 4.97 13.26 -6.61
N PHE A 98 5.73 14.30 -6.26
CA PHE A 98 5.47 15.14 -5.11
C PHE A 98 4.51 16.29 -5.45
N PRO A 99 3.68 16.74 -4.48
CA PRO A 99 3.61 16.28 -3.10
C PRO A 99 2.78 15.00 -2.94
N LEU A 100 3.27 14.07 -2.11
CA LEU A 100 2.47 12.95 -1.62
C LEU A 100 1.70 13.43 -0.40
N LYS A 101 0.38 13.27 -0.41
CA LYS A 101 -0.50 13.76 0.65
C LYS A 101 -1.47 12.67 1.08
N PRO A 102 -1.84 12.62 2.38
CA PRO A 102 -2.91 11.75 2.81
C PRO A 102 -4.23 12.17 2.15
N ILE A 103 -5.14 11.22 1.94
CA ILE A 103 -6.47 11.49 1.39
C ILE A 103 -7.30 12.34 2.37
N ARG A 104 -7.09 12.14 3.67
CA ARG A 104 -7.82 12.76 4.76
C ARG A 104 -6.94 12.83 6.01
N GLU A 105 -7.19 13.81 6.88
CA GLU A 105 -6.36 14.07 8.07
C GLU A 105 -7.15 14.08 9.39
N GLU A 106 -8.49 14.09 9.33
CA GLU A 106 -9.34 14.14 10.53
C GLU A 106 -10.58 13.24 10.45
N TRP A 107 -10.87 12.55 11.56
CA TRP A 107 -12.01 11.67 11.72
C TRP A 107 -12.81 12.02 12.98
N ASN A 108 -14.12 11.79 12.96
CA ASN A 108 -14.99 12.06 14.10
C ASN A 108 -15.09 10.87 15.07
N SER A 109 -14.77 9.66 14.61
CA SER A 109 -14.81 8.44 15.41
C SER A 109 -13.93 7.34 14.83
N GLY A 110 -13.61 6.32 15.64
CA GLY A 110 -12.96 5.09 15.21
C GLY A 110 -13.77 4.32 14.16
N VAL A 111 -15.11 4.39 14.20
CA VAL A 111 -15.96 3.74 13.17
C VAL A 111 -15.74 4.39 11.81
N GLU A 112 -15.69 5.72 11.77
CA GLU A 112 -15.45 6.47 10.55
C GLU A 112 -14.06 6.16 9.98
N ALA A 113 -13.02 6.19 10.83
CA ALA A 113 -11.66 5.87 10.41
C ALA A 113 -11.52 4.44 9.88
N LEU A 114 -12.10 3.44 10.56
CA LEU A 114 -12.08 2.05 10.09
C LEU A 114 -12.86 1.88 8.78
N THR A 115 -13.94 2.64 8.58
CA THR A 115 -14.71 2.62 7.33
C THR A 115 -13.91 3.23 6.18
N ASP A 116 -13.22 4.35 6.42
CA ASP A 116 -12.30 4.95 5.45
C ASP A 116 -11.14 4.00 5.11
N ALA A 117 -10.57 3.31 6.11
CA ALA A 117 -9.56 2.27 5.92
C ALA A 117 -10.09 1.12 5.03
N LEU A 118 -11.28 0.57 5.33
CA LEU A 118 -11.86 -0.50 4.52
C LEU A 118 -12.13 -0.06 3.07
N ASN A 119 -12.55 1.19 2.87
CA ASN A 119 -12.75 1.76 1.54
C ASN A 119 -11.43 1.96 0.79
N LEU A 120 -10.36 2.33 1.49
CA LEU A 120 -9.01 2.42 0.93
C LEU A 120 -8.53 1.03 0.51
N GLU A 121 -8.62 0.02 1.39
CA GLU A 121 -8.25 -1.36 1.07
C GLU A 121 -9.01 -1.91 -0.13
N SER A 122 -10.32 -1.62 -0.22
CA SER A 122 -11.13 -2.03 -1.36
C SER A 122 -10.68 -1.39 -2.68
N GLN A 123 -10.19 -0.15 -2.64
CA GLN A 123 -9.62 0.52 -3.80
C GLN A 123 -8.28 -0.07 -4.21
N VAL A 124 -7.38 -0.30 -3.25
CA VAL A 124 -6.06 -0.93 -3.47
C VAL A 124 -6.24 -2.31 -4.09
N THR A 125 -7.16 -3.14 -3.57
CA THR A 125 -7.45 -4.46 -4.12
C THR A 125 -7.98 -4.41 -5.55
N ARG A 126 -8.83 -3.44 -5.89
CA ARG A 126 -9.27 -3.26 -7.30
C ARG A 126 -8.08 -2.92 -8.20
N SER A 127 -7.20 -2.03 -7.75
CA SER A 127 -5.98 -1.69 -8.48
C SER A 127 -5.09 -2.91 -8.73
N ILE A 128 -4.87 -3.75 -7.71
CA ILE A 128 -4.09 -5.00 -7.84
C ILE A 128 -4.74 -5.96 -8.85
N ARG A 129 -6.07 -6.10 -8.83
CA ARG A 129 -6.79 -6.93 -9.82
C ARG A 129 -6.64 -6.39 -11.24
N ASP A 130 -6.66 -5.08 -11.41
CA ASP A 130 -6.44 -4.44 -12.72
C ASP A 130 -5.01 -4.68 -13.24
N ILE A 131 -4.01 -4.70 -12.35
CA ILE A 131 -2.63 -5.09 -12.68
C ILE A 131 -2.59 -6.55 -13.17
N ILE A 132 -3.19 -7.47 -12.41
CA ILE A 132 -3.24 -8.89 -12.75
C ILE A 132 -3.86 -9.08 -14.14
N MET A 133 -5.03 -8.47 -14.40
CA MET A 133 -5.68 -8.55 -15.71
C MET A 133 -4.81 -7.98 -16.84
N THR A 134 -4.15 -6.85 -16.59
CA THR A 134 -3.27 -6.19 -17.57
C THR A 134 -2.06 -7.06 -17.90
N CYS A 135 -1.56 -7.84 -16.94
CA CYS A 135 -0.35 -8.65 -17.08
C CYS A 135 -0.58 -10.09 -17.50
N GLU A 136 -1.77 -10.62 -17.26
CA GLU A 136 -2.19 -11.91 -17.79
C GLU A 136 -2.51 -11.83 -19.30
N SER A 137 -3.14 -10.72 -19.72
CA SER A 137 -3.59 -10.52 -21.12
C SER A 137 -3.44 -9.05 -21.56
N PRO A 138 -2.20 -8.56 -21.72
CA PRO A 138 -1.92 -7.21 -22.21
C PRO A 138 -2.46 -7.04 -23.63
N LYS A 139 -3.16 -5.91 -23.83
CA LYS A 139 -3.80 -5.60 -25.11
C LYS A 139 -2.77 -5.50 -26.24
N ASP A 140 -3.05 -6.16 -27.36
CA ASP A 140 -2.24 -6.13 -28.59
C ASP A 140 -0.80 -6.66 -28.44
N ILE A 141 -0.50 -7.38 -27.34
CA ILE A 141 0.83 -7.97 -27.08
C ILE A 141 0.64 -9.45 -26.70
N PRO A 142 1.20 -10.42 -27.45
CA PRO A 142 1.09 -11.84 -27.14
C PRO A 142 2.08 -12.23 -26.01
N PHE A 143 1.83 -11.75 -24.80
CA PHE A 143 2.64 -12.00 -23.61
C PHE A 143 1.75 -12.27 -22.41
N ASN A 144 2.10 -13.22 -21.55
CA ASN A 144 1.43 -13.45 -20.27
C ASN A 144 2.51 -13.57 -19.20
N ASP A 145 2.49 -12.65 -18.22
CA ASP A 145 3.45 -12.64 -17.12
C ASP A 145 2.99 -13.56 -15.98
N TYR A 146 3.05 -14.87 -16.21
CA TYR A 146 2.56 -15.87 -15.25
C TYR A 146 3.12 -15.69 -13.84
N HIS A 147 4.40 -15.36 -13.72
CA HIS A 147 5.05 -15.19 -12.41
C HIS A 147 4.56 -13.94 -11.68
N LEU A 148 4.35 -12.83 -12.40
CA LEU A 148 3.81 -11.61 -11.78
C LEU A 148 2.35 -11.81 -11.36
N VAL A 149 1.56 -12.48 -12.20
CA VAL A 149 0.16 -12.81 -11.90
C VAL A 149 0.07 -13.70 -10.67
N ASP A 150 0.92 -14.73 -10.57
CA ASP A 150 1.00 -15.61 -9.39
C ASP A 150 1.39 -14.82 -8.14
N TYR A 151 2.47 -14.04 -8.20
CA TYR A 151 2.96 -13.24 -7.08
C TYR A 151 1.90 -12.29 -6.52
N LEU A 152 1.21 -11.52 -7.38
CA LEU A 152 0.15 -10.61 -6.95
C LEU A 152 -1.09 -11.35 -6.44
N THR A 153 -1.38 -12.54 -6.96
CA THR A 153 -2.54 -13.32 -6.54
C THR A 153 -2.31 -14.03 -5.21
N ALA A 154 -1.15 -14.65 -5.04
CA ALA A 154 -0.81 -15.45 -3.87
C ALA A 154 -0.49 -14.58 -2.65
N ASP A 155 0.29 -13.52 -2.85
CA ASP A 155 0.78 -12.71 -1.73
C ASP A 155 -0.17 -11.53 -1.49
N PHE A 156 -0.31 -10.64 -2.49
CA PHE A 156 -1.04 -9.38 -2.32
C PHE A 156 -2.54 -9.58 -2.15
N LEU A 157 -3.20 -10.34 -3.02
CA LEU A 157 -4.66 -10.52 -2.89
C LEU A 157 -5.05 -11.28 -1.62
N ASP A 158 -4.24 -12.23 -1.16
CA ASP A 158 -4.49 -12.94 0.11
C ASP A 158 -4.38 -11.98 1.31
N GLU A 159 -3.33 -11.15 1.36
CA GLU A 159 -3.16 -10.09 2.37
C GLU A 159 -4.35 -9.12 2.33
N GLN A 160 -4.72 -8.62 1.14
CA GLN A 160 -5.85 -7.69 0.97
C GLN A 160 -7.18 -8.27 1.47
N TYR A 161 -7.53 -9.50 1.11
CA TYR A 161 -8.82 -10.07 1.50
C TYR A 161 -8.89 -10.37 3.01
N LYS A 162 -7.76 -10.75 3.63
CA LYS A 162 -7.67 -10.89 5.09
C LYS A 162 -7.82 -9.55 5.78
N GLY A 163 -7.11 -8.51 5.32
CA GLY A 163 -7.18 -7.15 5.87
C GLY A 163 -8.59 -6.56 5.78
N GLN A 164 -9.24 -6.64 4.61
CA GLN A 164 -10.62 -6.20 4.44
C GLN A 164 -11.59 -6.92 5.38
N ARG A 165 -11.44 -8.24 5.53
CA ARG A 165 -12.30 -9.02 6.43
C ARG A 165 -12.09 -8.60 7.88
N ASP A 166 -10.86 -8.36 8.29
CA ASP A 166 -10.52 -7.90 9.63
C ASP A 166 -11.17 -6.52 9.92
N LEU A 167 -10.94 -5.53 9.05
CA LEU A 167 -11.53 -4.20 9.15
C LEU A 167 -13.05 -4.25 9.20
N ALA A 168 -13.70 -5.03 8.34
CA ALA A 168 -15.16 -5.21 8.35
C ALA A 168 -15.66 -5.80 9.67
N GLY A 169 -14.89 -6.71 10.28
CA GLY A 169 -15.18 -7.26 11.61
C GLY A 169 -15.07 -6.22 12.72
N LYS A 170 -14.01 -5.40 12.68
CA LYS A 170 -13.76 -4.29 13.61
C LYS A 170 -14.87 -3.23 13.51
N ILE A 171 -15.26 -2.81 12.30
CA ILE A 171 -16.39 -1.89 12.06
C ILE A 171 -17.68 -2.46 12.65
N SER A 172 -17.99 -3.73 12.38
CA SER A 172 -19.22 -4.36 12.85
C SER A 172 -19.29 -4.42 14.38
N THR A 173 -18.17 -4.70 15.04
CA THR A 173 -18.08 -4.80 16.50
C THR A 173 -18.17 -3.42 17.15
N LEU A 174 -17.32 -2.50 16.72
CA LEU A 174 -17.30 -1.14 17.24
C LEU A 174 -18.61 -0.40 16.97
N GLY A 175 -19.21 -0.57 15.79
CA GLY A 175 -20.50 0.04 15.44
C GLY A 175 -21.61 -0.38 16.40
N LYS A 176 -21.68 -1.66 16.78
CA LYS A 176 -22.63 -2.15 17.80
C LYS A 176 -22.34 -1.54 19.18
N MET A 177 -21.07 -1.47 19.58
CA MET A 177 -20.67 -0.87 20.85
C MET A 177 -21.00 0.63 20.90
N MET A 178 -20.80 1.34 19.80
CA MET A 178 -21.16 2.76 19.66
C MET A 178 -22.67 2.98 19.76
N ALA A 179 -23.47 2.12 19.12
CA ALA A 179 -24.94 2.21 19.19
C ALA A 179 -25.48 1.98 20.61
N SER A 180 -24.87 1.07 21.38
CA SER A 180 -25.34 0.75 22.74
C SER A 180 -24.71 1.61 23.84
N HIS A 181 -23.47 2.07 23.65
CA HIS A 181 -22.65 2.65 24.73
C HIS A 181 -21.90 3.94 24.34
N GLY A 182 -22.05 4.44 23.11
CA GLY A 182 -21.43 5.69 22.65
C GLY A 182 -19.91 5.73 22.91
N ALA A 183 -19.44 6.85 23.45
CA ALA A 183 -18.01 7.08 23.71
C ALA A 183 -17.34 6.02 24.61
N LEU A 184 -18.09 5.39 25.53
CA LEU A 184 -17.56 4.30 26.34
C LEU A 184 -17.25 3.06 25.48
N GLY A 185 -18.08 2.80 24.47
CA GLY A 185 -17.87 1.71 23.51
C GLY A 185 -16.55 1.87 22.76
N GLU A 186 -16.29 3.06 22.23
CA GLU A 186 -15.03 3.35 21.54
C GLU A 186 -13.82 3.27 22.47
N PHE A 187 -13.93 3.79 23.70
CA PHE A 187 -12.86 3.70 24.68
C PHE A 187 -12.50 2.25 25.02
N LEU A 188 -13.51 1.39 25.26
CA LEU A 188 -13.27 -0.02 25.57
C LEU A 188 -12.65 -0.76 24.37
N PHE A 189 -13.12 -0.47 23.16
CA PHE A 189 -12.56 -1.04 21.94
C PHE A 189 -11.10 -0.63 21.72
N ASP A 190 -10.77 0.65 21.94
CA ASP A 190 -9.39 1.14 21.91
C ASP A 190 -8.47 0.37 22.87
N LYS A 191 -8.93 0.09 24.10
CA LYS A 191 -8.16 -0.71 25.05
C LYS A 191 -7.97 -2.15 24.61
N LYS A 192 -8.93 -2.72 23.89
CA LYS A 192 -8.81 -4.05 23.31
C LYS A 192 -7.82 -4.07 22.14
N LEU A 193 -7.86 -3.09 21.25
CA LEU A 193 -6.86 -2.93 20.17
C LEU A 193 -5.44 -2.83 20.73
N LEU A 194 -5.22 -2.01 21.76
CA LEU A 194 -3.90 -1.80 22.34
C LEU A 194 -3.27 -3.09 22.90
N LYS A 195 -4.10 -4.01 23.38
CA LYS A 195 -3.71 -5.32 23.91
C LYS A 195 -3.68 -6.43 22.85
N ASN A 196 -3.95 -6.10 21.59
CA ASN A 196 -4.10 -7.05 20.49
C ASN A 196 -5.16 -8.13 20.77
N GLU A 197 -6.29 -7.73 21.37
CA GLU A 197 -7.41 -8.62 21.74
C GLU A 197 -8.61 -8.53 20.76
N VAL A 198 -8.42 -7.93 19.58
CA VAL A 198 -9.48 -7.71 18.55
C VAL A 198 -9.04 -8.15 17.16
#